data_AF-A0A392P6A0-F1
#
_entry.id   AF-A0A392P6A0-F1
#
_cell.length_a   1.000
_cell.length_b   1.000
_cell.length_c   1.000
_cell.angle_alpha   90.00
_cell.angle_beta   90.00
_cell.angle_gamma   90.00
#
_symmetry.space_group_name_H-M   'P 1'
#
loop_
_entity.id
_entity.type
_entity.pdbx_description
1 polymer ?
#
loop_
_entity_poly.entity_id
_entity_poly.type
_entity_poly.pdbx_seq_one_letter_code
_entity_poly.pdbx_strand_id
1 'polypeptide(L)'
;MTFRKKHKNKIIDSYLPYVIEIAKQIKQGTMAVKIRSNQYDSWSEELKFNHPMSFNTLAIDEMLQREIINDLDKFVRAREFYRRTGKAWKRGYLLYGPPGTGKTSLIAAMANYLNYDIYDLDLTDVGDNKILKELLLSMSNRSILVIEDIDCTVNLQNREEDNEVVNNGYNK
;
A
#
# COMPACT_ATOMS: atom_id res chain seq x y z
N MET A 1 -24.09 24.66 23.35
CA MET A 1 -25.22 23.73 23.62
C MET A 1 -25.10 23.21 25.06
N THR A 2 -26.09 23.46 25.90
CA THR A 2 -26.05 23.08 27.33
C THR A 2 -27.01 21.92 27.55
N PHE A 3 -26.48 20.70 27.73
CA PHE A 3 -27.30 19.49 27.89
C PHE A 3 -27.72 19.28 29.36
N ARG A 4 -28.99 18.91 29.59
CA ARG A 4 -29.51 18.60 30.94
C ARG A 4 -28.85 17.31 31.48
N LYS A 5 -28.36 17.35 32.72
CA LYS A 5 -27.65 16.25 33.42
C LYS A 5 -28.32 14.87 33.26
N LYS A 6 -29.66 14.81 33.25
CA LYS A 6 -30.45 13.56 33.16
C LYS A 6 -30.28 12.75 31.89
N HIS A 7 -29.74 13.31 30.80
CA HIS A 7 -29.53 12.61 29.54
C HIS A 7 -28.05 12.50 29.13
N LYS A 8 -27.13 12.96 30.01
CA LYS A 8 -25.70 13.03 29.71
C LYS A 8 -25.12 11.66 29.36
N ASN A 9 -25.47 10.62 30.12
CA ASN A 9 -24.95 9.26 29.90
C ASN A 9 -25.45 8.68 28.56
N LYS A 10 -26.75 8.82 28.24
CA LYS A 10 -27.28 8.36 26.94
C LYS A 10 -26.64 9.07 25.75
N ILE A 11 -26.28 10.34 25.91
CA ILE A 11 -25.59 11.12 24.87
C ILE A 11 -24.14 10.64 24.72
N ILE A 12 -23.42 10.46 25.83
CA ILE A 12 -22.01 10.05 25.83
C ILE A 12 -21.84 8.60 25.36
N ASP A 13 -22.72 7.70 25.81
CA ASP A 13 -22.51 6.25 25.63
C ASP A 13 -23.16 5.70 24.36
N SER A 14 -24.13 6.41 23.76
CA SER A 14 -24.84 5.93 22.57
C SER A 14 -24.79 6.92 21.42
N TYR A 15 -25.14 8.19 21.66
CA TYR A 15 -25.25 9.17 20.57
C TYR A 15 -23.88 9.60 20.02
N LEU A 16 -22.92 9.93 20.88
CA LEU A 16 -21.58 10.34 20.45
C LEU A 16 -20.84 9.23 19.68
N PRO A 17 -20.78 7.97 20.14
CA PRO A 17 -20.17 6.89 19.37
C PRO A 17 -20.82 6.70 18.00
N TYR A 18 -22.15 6.76 17.93
CA TYR A 18 -22.89 6.69 16.67
C TYR A 18 -22.53 7.83 15.72
N VAL A 19 -22.54 9.09 16.19
CA VAL A 19 -22.18 10.25 15.36
C VAL A 19 -20.72 10.19 14.91
N ILE A 20 -19.80 9.75 15.77
CA ILE A 20 -18.40 9.55 15.42
C ILE A 20 -18.26 8.49 14.33
N GLU A 21 -19.02 7.40 14.43
CA GLU A 21 -18.96 6.30 13.46
C GLU A 21 -19.52 6.74 12.10
N ILE A 22 -20.67 7.41 12.07
CA ILE A 22 -21.23 8.01 10.85
C ILE A 22 -20.27 9.04 10.25
N ALA A 23 -19.67 9.91 11.07
CA ALA A 23 -18.69 10.89 10.60
C ALA A 23 -17.44 10.23 10.01
N LYS A 24 -16.97 9.11 10.60
CA LYS A 24 -15.86 8.32 10.06
C LYS A 24 -16.22 7.69 8.71
N GLN A 25 -17.44 7.16 8.56
CA GLN A 25 -17.91 6.56 7.32
C GLN A 25 -18.07 7.61 6.21
N ILE A 26 -18.67 8.76 6.51
CA ILE A 26 -18.77 9.89 5.56
C ILE A 26 -17.39 10.37 5.16
N LYS A 27 -16.49 10.58 6.13
CA LYS A 27 -15.11 10.99 5.84
C LYS A 27 -14.40 9.97 4.96
N GLN A 28 -14.54 8.67 5.22
CA GLN A 28 -13.94 7.61 4.40
C GLN A 28 -14.53 7.54 2.99
N GLY A 29 -15.85 7.71 2.82
CA GLY A 29 -16.50 7.68 1.51
C GLY A 29 -16.32 8.96 0.67
N THR A 30 -15.86 10.06 1.28
CA THR A 30 -15.68 11.36 0.59
C THR A 30 -14.20 11.71 0.38
N MET A 31 -13.28 10.97 1.01
CA MET A 31 -11.84 11.23 0.86
C MET A 31 -11.35 10.64 -0.46
N ALA A 32 -10.99 11.53 -1.39
CA ALA A 32 -10.20 11.13 -2.54
C ALA A 32 -8.89 10.48 -2.05
N VAL A 33 -8.58 9.30 -2.59
CA VAL A 33 -7.29 8.66 -2.40
C VAL A 33 -6.20 9.64 -2.80
N LYS A 34 -5.10 9.68 -2.06
CA LYS A 34 -3.95 10.54 -2.37
C LYS A 34 -2.79 9.68 -2.85
N ILE A 35 -1.93 10.25 -3.69
CA ILE A 35 -0.67 9.65 -4.10
C ILE A 35 0.49 10.60 -3.75
N ARG A 36 1.60 10.00 -3.30
CA ARG A 36 2.87 10.67 -3.05
C ARG A 36 3.98 9.83 -3.67
N SER A 37 5.01 10.48 -4.19
CA SER A 37 6.25 9.84 -4.62
C SER A 37 7.40 10.35 -3.75
N ASN A 38 8.48 9.60 -3.58
CA ASN A 38 9.65 10.14 -2.89
C ASN A 38 10.37 11.19 -3.76
N GLN A 39 10.93 12.19 -3.09
CA GLN A 39 11.86 13.17 -3.63
C GLN A 39 13.04 13.23 -2.66
N TYR A 40 14.12 12.54 -3.00
CA TYR A 40 15.30 12.36 -2.16
C TYR A 40 14.95 11.82 -0.76
N ASP A 41 14.91 12.69 0.24
CA ASP A 41 14.78 12.35 1.66
C ASP A 41 13.34 12.44 2.20
N SER A 42 12.39 12.86 1.38
CA SER A 42 11.02 13.12 1.83
C SER A 42 9.96 12.72 0.80
N TRP A 43 8.73 12.61 1.26
CA TRP A 43 7.58 12.41 0.38
C TRP A 43 7.18 13.73 -0.28
N SER A 44 6.85 13.67 -1.56
CA SER A 44 6.32 14.79 -2.34
C SER A 44 5.03 15.35 -1.74
N GLU A 45 4.60 16.48 -2.29
CA GLU A 45 3.28 17.03 -2.00
C GLU A 45 2.15 16.03 -2.30
N GLU A 46 1.06 16.17 -1.54
CA GLU A 46 -0.11 15.28 -1.67
C GLU A 46 -0.85 15.57 -2.98
N LEU A 47 -0.86 14.60 -3.90
CA LEU A 47 -1.65 14.69 -5.13
C LEU A 47 -2.93 13.89 -4.99
N LYS A 48 -4.04 14.39 -5.56
CA LYS A 48 -5.29 13.61 -5.63
C LYS A 48 -5.13 12.49 -6.64
N PHE A 49 -5.30 11.25 -6.19
CA PHE A 49 -5.32 10.07 -7.03
C PHE A 49 -6.71 9.88 -7.64
N ASN A 50 -6.89 10.33 -8.88
CA ASN A 50 -8.16 10.25 -9.61
C ASN A 50 -8.14 9.11 -10.65
N HIS A 51 -7.70 7.91 -10.26
CA HIS A 51 -7.68 6.77 -11.18
C HIS A 51 -9.07 6.10 -11.24
N PRO A 52 -9.68 5.92 -12.42
CA PRO A 52 -11.03 5.36 -12.54
C PRO A 52 -11.10 3.84 -12.29
N MET A 53 -10.00 3.18 -11.92
CA MET A 53 -9.95 1.73 -11.87
C MET A 53 -10.60 1.20 -10.60
N SER A 54 -11.43 0.18 -10.77
CA SER A 54 -12.05 -0.58 -9.70
C SER A 54 -11.93 -2.06 -10.01
N PHE A 55 -12.20 -2.92 -9.03
CA PHE A 55 -12.27 -4.36 -9.27
C PHE A 55 -13.33 -4.74 -10.32
N ASN A 56 -14.36 -3.91 -10.54
CA ASN A 56 -15.39 -4.17 -11.56
C ASN A 56 -14.94 -3.82 -12.98
N THR A 57 -13.95 -2.91 -13.12
CA THR A 57 -13.44 -2.47 -14.43
C THR A 57 -12.12 -3.15 -14.79
N LEU A 58 -11.51 -3.88 -13.86
CA LEU A 58 -10.25 -4.58 -14.05
C LEU A 58 -10.50 -5.92 -14.76
N ALA A 59 -9.81 -6.14 -15.88
CA ALA A 59 -9.86 -7.41 -16.59
C ALA A 59 -8.88 -8.41 -15.96
N ILE A 60 -9.37 -9.26 -15.07
CA ILE A 60 -8.63 -10.34 -14.42
C ILE A 60 -9.55 -11.55 -14.25
N ASP A 61 -8.97 -12.73 -14.03
CA ASP A 61 -9.75 -13.93 -13.71
C ASP A 61 -10.65 -13.71 -12.48
N GLU A 62 -11.91 -14.13 -12.57
CA GLU A 62 -12.90 -13.89 -11.50
C GLU A 62 -12.55 -14.59 -10.19
N MET A 63 -11.94 -15.78 -10.25
CA MET A 63 -11.55 -16.49 -9.03
C MET A 63 -10.43 -15.73 -8.34
N LEU A 64 -9.41 -15.32 -9.08
CA LEU A 64 -8.30 -14.52 -8.57
C LEU A 64 -8.78 -13.18 -8.00
N GLN A 65 -9.71 -12.49 -8.70
CA GLN A 65 -10.31 -11.26 -8.20
C GLN A 65 -10.97 -11.45 -6.83
N ARG A 66 -11.78 -12.51 -6.68
CA ARG A 66 -12.47 -12.81 -5.41
C ARG A 66 -11.49 -13.15 -4.30
N GLU A 67 -10.42 -13.88 -4.61
CA GLU A 67 -9.36 -14.19 -3.64
C GLU A 67 -8.68 -12.93 -3.12
N ILE A 68 -8.30 -12.02 -4.01
CA ILE A 68 -7.69 -10.74 -3.64
C ILE A 68 -8.64 -9.92 -2.76
N ILE A 69 -9.90 -9.74 -3.18
CA ILE A 69 -10.90 -8.97 -2.42
C ILE A 69 -11.09 -9.56 -1.01
N ASN A 70 -11.26 -10.88 -0.92
CA ASN A 70 -11.44 -11.57 0.37
C ASN A 70 -10.21 -11.40 1.27
N ASP A 71 -9.00 -11.44 0.71
CA ASP A 71 -7.77 -11.21 1.46
C ASP A 71 -7.66 -9.78 1.99
N LEU A 72 -8.04 -8.79 1.19
CA LEU A 72 -8.08 -7.38 1.61
C LEU A 72 -9.07 -7.17 2.75
N ASP A 73 -10.28 -7.74 2.64
CA ASP A 73 -11.30 -7.71 3.68
C ASP A 73 -10.80 -8.34 4.99
N LYS A 74 -10.14 -9.50 4.90
CA LYS A 74 -9.53 -10.16 6.06
C LYS A 74 -8.45 -9.29 6.68
N PHE A 75 -7.58 -8.69 5.87
CA PHE A 75 -6.51 -7.81 6.35
C PHE A 75 -7.07 -6.61 7.14
N VAL A 76 -8.10 -5.94 6.62
CA VAL A 76 -8.74 -4.79 7.29
C VAL A 76 -9.37 -5.21 8.63
N ARG A 77 -10.08 -6.34 8.67
CA ARG A 77 -10.75 -6.84 9.88
C ARG A 77 -9.75 -7.37 10.93
N ALA A 78 -8.57 -7.83 10.51
CA ALA A 78 -7.58 -8.41 11.39
C ALA A 78 -6.84 -7.39 12.28
N ARG A 79 -7.05 -6.08 12.12
CA ARG A 79 -6.33 -5.03 12.89
C ARG A 79 -6.25 -5.32 14.39
N GLU A 80 -7.37 -5.68 15.00
CA GLU A 80 -7.45 -5.98 16.44
C GLU A 80 -6.72 -7.27 16.82
N PHE A 81 -6.73 -8.26 15.93
CA PHE A 81 -5.99 -9.50 16.12
C PHE A 81 -4.46 -9.25 16.11
N TYR A 82 -3.96 -8.46 15.16
CA TYR A 82 -2.55 -8.08 15.12
C TYR A 82 -2.14 -7.28 16.36
N ARG A 83 -2.98 -6.32 16.77
CA ARG A 83 -2.77 -5.53 18.01
C ARG A 83 -2.67 -6.42 19.25
N ARG A 84 -3.58 -7.39 19.41
CA ARG A 84 -3.59 -8.32 20.56
C ARG A 84 -2.38 -9.26 20.60
N THR A 85 -1.86 -9.65 19.44
CA THR A 85 -0.76 -10.61 19.31
C THR A 85 0.62 -9.94 19.26
N GLY A 86 0.68 -8.61 19.27
CA GLY A 86 1.93 -7.84 19.16
C GLY A 86 2.60 -7.93 17.78
N LYS A 87 1.91 -8.47 16.77
CA LYS A 87 2.45 -8.62 15.41
C LYS A 87 2.28 -7.33 14.62
N ALA A 88 3.23 -7.04 13.74
CA ALA A 88 3.12 -5.93 12.80
C ALA A 88 1.93 -6.13 11.86
N TRP A 89 0.98 -5.19 11.86
CA TRP A 89 -0.19 -5.21 10.97
C TRP A 89 0.21 -4.74 9.57
N LYS A 90 0.76 -5.67 8.78
CA LYS A 90 1.22 -5.44 7.40
C LYS A 90 0.81 -6.60 6.50
N ARG A 91 0.53 -6.33 5.23
CA ARG A 91 0.24 -7.33 4.20
C ARG A 91 1.08 -7.01 2.96
N GLY A 92 1.77 -8.01 2.43
CA GLY A 92 2.61 -7.87 1.23
C GLY A 92 1.99 -8.63 0.05
N TYR A 93 2.06 -8.02 -1.13
CA TYR A 93 1.67 -8.62 -2.40
C TYR A 93 2.86 -8.52 -3.37
N LEU A 94 3.12 -9.59 -4.11
CA LEU A 94 4.08 -9.59 -5.21
C LEU A 94 3.30 -9.79 -6.51
N LEU A 95 3.28 -8.77 -7.37
CA LEU A 95 2.63 -8.81 -8.66
C LEU A 95 3.69 -8.99 -9.74
N TYR A 96 3.66 -10.12 -10.44
CA TYR A 96 4.64 -10.45 -11.48
C TYR A 96 3.95 -10.84 -12.79
N GLY A 97 4.65 -10.67 -13.90
CA GLY A 97 4.19 -10.99 -15.24
C GLY A 97 4.62 -9.95 -16.28
N PRO A 98 4.36 -10.21 -17.58
CA PRO A 98 4.77 -9.32 -18.67
C PRO A 98 4.33 -7.85 -18.49
N PRO A 99 5.03 -6.88 -19.09
CA PRO A 99 4.57 -5.50 -19.11
C PRO A 99 3.19 -5.42 -19.79
N GLY A 100 2.33 -4.51 -19.31
CA GLY A 100 0.99 -4.32 -19.86
C GLY A 100 -0.10 -5.27 -19.35
N THR A 101 0.18 -6.16 -18.40
CA THR A 101 -0.83 -7.07 -17.80
C THR A 101 -1.69 -6.45 -16.70
N GLY A 102 -1.68 -5.12 -16.55
CA GLY A 102 -2.54 -4.41 -15.60
C GLY A 102 -2.13 -4.49 -14.12
N LYS A 103 -0.86 -4.79 -13.81
CA LYS A 103 -0.34 -4.81 -12.43
C LYS A 103 -0.57 -3.49 -11.69
N THR A 104 -0.15 -2.37 -12.27
CA THR A 104 -0.38 -1.02 -11.72
C THR A 104 -1.88 -0.68 -11.67
N SER A 105 -2.68 -1.17 -12.63
CA SER A 105 -4.14 -1.02 -12.61
C SER A 105 -4.81 -1.80 -11.47
N LEU A 106 -4.27 -2.96 -11.09
CA LEU A 106 -4.71 -3.72 -9.92
C LEU A 106 -4.38 -2.95 -8.63
N ILE A 107 -3.19 -2.35 -8.52
CA ILE A 107 -2.82 -1.49 -7.38
C ILE A 107 -3.82 -0.33 -7.23
N ALA A 108 -4.14 0.35 -8.34
CA ALA A 108 -5.15 1.41 -8.36
C ALA A 108 -6.53 0.93 -7.88
N ALA A 109 -6.97 -0.23 -8.35
CA ALA A 109 -8.23 -0.84 -7.92
C ALA A 109 -8.23 -1.19 -6.42
N MET A 110 -7.12 -1.71 -5.89
CA MET A 110 -6.95 -2.00 -4.46
C MET A 110 -7.00 -0.72 -3.61
N ALA A 111 -6.30 0.34 -4.03
CA ALA A 111 -6.27 1.62 -3.34
C ALA A 111 -7.67 2.25 -3.25
N ASN A 112 -8.40 2.25 -4.37
CA ASN A 112 -9.78 2.73 -4.43
C ASN A 112 -10.74 1.87 -3.60
N TYR A 113 -10.59 0.54 -3.63
CA TYR A 113 -11.42 -0.37 -2.84
C TYR A 113 -11.23 -0.17 -1.34
N LEU A 114 -9.99 0.00 -0.89
CA LEU A 114 -9.64 0.20 0.51
C LEU A 114 -9.79 1.65 1.00
N ASN A 115 -9.85 2.62 0.08
CA ASN A 115 -9.64 4.05 0.33
C ASN A 115 -8.31 4.31 1.06
N TYR A 116 -7.22 3.74 0.56
CA TYR A 116 -5.87 3.86 1.12
C TYR A 116 -5.00 4.75 0.25
N ASP A 117 -4.24 5.65 0.86
CA ASP A 117 -3.28 6.51 0.16
C ASP A 117 -2.16 5.67 -0.48
N ILE A 118 -1.69 6.07 -1.65
CA ILE A 118 -0.59 5.42 -2.36
C ILE A 118 0.72 6.17 -2.07
N TYR A 119 1.75 5.41 -1.76
CA TYR A 119 3.13 5.88 -1.66
C TYR A 119 3.95 5.12 -2.69
N ASP A 120 4.31 5.81 -3.75
CA ASP A 120 5.10 5.28 -4.85
C ASP A 120 6.58 5.51 -4.56
N LEU A 121 7.30 4.42 -4.29
CA LEU A 121 8.70 4.46 -3.89
C LEU A 121 9.59 4.09 -5.08
N ASP A 122 10.28 5.10 -5.59
CA ASP A 122 11.39 4.94 -6.51
C ASP A 122 12.68 4.70 -5.70
N LEU A 123 13.14 3.45 -5.69
CA LEU A 123 14.36 3.06 -5.00
C LEU A 123 15.63 3.70 -5.60
N THR A 124 15.59 4.17 -6.85
CA THR A 124 16.76 4.79 -7.50
C THR A 124 17.04 6.20 -6.96
N ASP A 125 16.02 6.86 -6.40
CA ASP A 125 16.11 8.19 -5.78
C ASP A 125 16.38 8.12 -4.27
N VAL A 126 16.56 6.91 -3.71
CA VAL A 126 16.86 6.71 -2.29
C VAL A 126 18.37 6.52 -2.10
N GLY A 127 19.02 7.50 -1.47
CA GLY A 127 20.48 7.52 -1.32
C GLY A 127 21.07 6.50 -0.35
N ASP A 128 20.38 6.19 0.76
CA ASP A 128 20.86 5.22 1.76
C ASP A 128 19.72 4.54 2.55
N ASN A 129 20.09 3.53 3.34
CA ASN A 129 19.16 2.79 4.20
C ASN A 129 18.55 3.64 5.32
N LYS A 130 19.18 4.76 5.70
CA LYS A 130 18.66 5.66 6.73
C LYS A 130 17.48 6.45 6.16
N ILE A 131 17.64 7.03 4.97
CA ILE A 131 16.59 7.72 4.23
C ILE A 131 15.42 6.78 3.95
N LEU A 132 15.69 5.55 3.47
CA LEU A 132 14.65 4.55 3.26
C LEU A 132 13.82 4.33 4.53
N LYS A 133 14.49 4.19 5.68
CA LYS A 133 13.81 3.99 6.97
C LYS A 133 12.99 5.21 7.37
N GLU A 134 13.48 6.42 7.14
CA GLU A 134 12.78 7.68 7.43
C GLU A 134 11.53 7.84 6.55
N LEU A 135 11.63 7.52 5.25
CA LEU A 135 10.49 7.47 4.32
C LEU A 135 9.43 6.48 4.81
N LEU A 136 9.81 5.25 5.15
CA LEU A 136 8.87 4.23 5.61
C LEU A 136 8.21 4.58 6.96
N LEU A 137 8.92 5.27 7.86
CA LEU A 137 8.38 5.69 9.16
C LEU A 137 7.47 6.92 9.07
N SER A 138 7.66 7.79 8.07
CA SER A 138 6.85 8.98 7.85
C SER A 138 5.53 8.71 7.12
N MET A 139 5.35 7.50 6.58
CA MET A 139 4.10 7.10 5.94
C MET A 139 2.90 7.17 6.89
N SER A 140 1.77 7.67 6.38
CA SER A 140 0.51 7.67 7.10
C SER A 140 -0.08 6.25 7.24
N ASN A 141 -0.89 6.04 8.29
CA ASN A 141 -1.71 4.83 8.41
C ASN A 141 -2.71 4.74 7.25
N ARG A 142 -3.13 3.51 6.91
CA ARG A 142 -4.05 3.22 5.78
C ARG A 142 -3.46 3.68 4.45
N SER A 143 -2.30 3.11 4.15
CA SER A 143 -1.53 3.39 2.94
C SER A 143 -1.10 2.10 2.25
N ILE A 144 -0.84 2.20 0.96
CA ILE A 144 -0.23 1.16 0.12
C ILE A 144 1.13 1.69 -0.31
N LEU A 145 2.19 0.96 0.04
CA LEU A 145 3.53 1.19 -0.48
C LEU A 145 3.67 0.43 -1.81
N VAL A 146 4.05 1.14 -2.86
CA VAL A 146 4.33 0.57 -4.18
C VAL A 146 5.83 0.65 -4.39
N ILE A 147 6.41 -0.47 -4.82
CA ILE A 147 7.81 -0.56 -5.22
C ILE A 147 7.78 -1.24 -6.59
N GLU A 148 8.03 -0.48 -7.65
CA GLU A 148 8.08 -1.02 -9.01
C GLU A 148 9.51 -1.47 -9.38
N ASP A 149 9.62 -2.29 -10.42
CA ASP A 149 10.89 -2.70 -11.05
C ASP A 149 11.99 -3.25 -10.11
N ILE A 150 11.61 -3.98 -9.06
CA ILE A 150 12.55 -4.61 -8.11
C ILE A 150 13.61 -5.51 -8.78
N ASP A 151 13.26 -6.14 -9.91
CA ASP A 151 14.16 -7.03 -10.64
C ASP A 151 15.27 -6.27 -11.40
N CYS A 152 15.01 -5.03 -11.79
CA CYS A 152 15.98 -4.16 -12.46
C CYS A 152 17.03 -3.64 -11.49
N THR A 153 16.67 -3.40 -10.23
CA THR A 153 17.60 -2.91 -9.19
C THR A 153 18.61 -3.98 -8.76
N VAL A 154 18.21 -5.26 -8.69
CA VAL A 154 19.07 -6.36 -8.20
C VAL A 154 20.05 -6.85 -9.26
N ASN A 155 19.69 -6.78 -10.55
CA ASN A 155 20.59 -7.21 -11.64
C ASN A 155 21.83 -6.33 -11.84
N LEU A 156 21.91 -5.16 -11.19
CA LEU A 156 23.13 -4.35 -11.12
C LEU A 156 24.19 -4.92 -10.16
N GLN A 157 23.82 -5.84 -9.26
CA GLN A 157 24.75 -6.42 -8.27
C GLN A 157 25.26 -7.82 -8.62
N ASN A 158 24.64 -8.53 -9.58
CA ASN A 158 24.96 -9.94 -9.88
C ASN A 158 25.68 -10.14 -11.23
N ARG A 159 26.52 -9.20 -11.68
CA ARG A 159 27.19 -9.32 -12.99
C ARG A 159 28.67 -8.95 -13.05
N GLU A 160 29.40 -9.01 -11.93
CA GLU A 160 30.87 -8.90 -11.94
C GLU A 160 31.62 -10.12 -11.38
N GLU A 161 30.93 -11.15 -10.88
CA GLU A 161 31.57 -12.39 -10.42
C GLU A 161 30.96 -13.58 -11.16
N ASP A 162 31.43 -13.81 -12.38
CA ASP A 162 31.61 -15.15 -12.97
C ASP A 162 31.94 -14.98 -14.46
N ASN A 163 33.24 -14.94 -14.80
CA ASN A 163 33.84 -15.54 -16.01
C ASN A 163 35.37 -15.26 -16.06
N GLU A 164 36.11 -15.63 -15.01
CA GLU A 164 37.49 -16.11 -15.20
C GLU A 164 37.47 -17.63 -15.03
N VAL A 165 37.18 -18.35 -16.11
CA VAL A 165 37.56 -19.77 -16.21
C VAL A 165 38.56 -19.90 -17.34
N VAL A 166 39.81 -20.02 -16.92
CA VAL A 166 40.96 -20.57 -17.63
C VAL A 166 40.55 -21.77 -18.48
N ASN A 167 40.92 -21.79 -19.76
CA ASN A 167 41.15 -23.04 -20.48
C ASN A 167 42.39 -22.94 -21.36
N ASN A 168 43.46 -23.53 -20.84
CA ASN A 168 44.66 -23.97 -21.57
C ASN A 168 44.30 -24.99 -22.66
N GLY A 169 44.96 -24.88 -23.81
CA GLY A 169 45.62 -26.03 -24.46
C GLY A 169 44.83 -26.95 -25.41
N TYR A 170 45.35 -26.99 -26.64
CA TYR A 170 45.39 -28.09 -27.63
C TYR A 170 44.23 -28.37 -28.60
N ASN A 171 44.67 -28.40 -29.89
CA ASN A 171 44.21 -29.06 -31.12
C ASN A 171 43.84 -28.04 -32.22
N LYS A 172 44.45 -28.00 -33.41
CA LYS A 172 45.25 -28.96 -34.18
C LYS A 172 46.18 -28.19 -35.14
#